data_AF-A0A954UZH1-F1
#
_entry.id   AF-A0A954UZH1-F1
#
_cell.length_a   1.000
_cell.length_b   1.000
_cell.length_c   1.000
_cell.angle_alpha   90.00
_cell.angle_beta   90.00
_cell.angle_gamma   90.00
#
_symmetry.space_group_name_H-M   'P 1'
#
loop_
_entity.id
_entity.type
_entity.pdbx_description
1 polymer ?
#
loop_
_entity_poly.entity_id
_entity_poly.type
_entity_poly.pdbx_seq_one_letter_code
_entity_poly.pdbx_strand_id
1 'polypeptide(L)'
;VELSDTQLIELAHTELRDILGWTGSAARWQAVMRWRQAMPQYVLGHLDRMQQLQQQLATFPTLKLCGAGYAGVGIPQCVRGGEQAASEMLASLDGKRME
;
A
#
# COMPACT_ATOMS: atom_id res chain seq x y z
N VAL A 1 -6.34 -0.99 15.90
CA VAL A 1 -6.96 -1.74 17.01
C VAL A 1 -5.92 -1.85 18.11
N GLU A 2 -6.17 -1.24 19.26
CA GLU A 2 -5.28 -1.32 20.43
C GLU A 2 -5.78 -2.44 21.36
N LEU A 3 -5.79 -3.68 20.84
CA LEU A 3 -6.06 -4.89 21.63
C LEU A 3 -4.75 -5.66 21.82
N SER A 4 -4.66 -6.39 22.92
CA SER A 4 -3.55 -7.32 23.16
C SER A 4 -3.59 -8.47 22.14
N ASP A 5 -2.44 -9.14 21.95
CA ASP A 5 -2.35 -10.29 21.05
C ASP A 5 -3.33 -11.40 21.46
N THR A 6 -3.45 -11.66 22.76
CA THR A 6 -4.40 -12.63 23.32
C THR A 6 -5.83 -12.26 22.97
N GLN A 7 -6.23 -10.99 23.12
CA GLN A 7 -7.58 -10.53 22.79
C GLN A 7 -7.87 -10.67 21.29
N LEU A 8 -6.89 -10.38 20.43
CA LEU A 8 -7.04 -10.54 18.97
C LEU A 8 -7.18 -12.02 18.57
N ILE A 9 -6.40 -12.90 19.20
CA ILE A 9 -6.48 -14.35 19.00
C ILE A 9 -7.83 -14.89 19.45
N GLU A 10 -8.30 -14.51 20.64
CA GLU A 10 -9.59 -14.96 21.18
C GLU A 10 -10.77 -14.50 20.32
N LEU A 11 -10.72 -13.25 19.83
CA LEU A 11 -11.70 -12.71 18.89
C LEU A 11 -11.73 -13.53 17.60
N ALA A 12 -10.58 -13.70 16.94
CA ALA A 12 -10.49 -14.46 15.69
C ALA A 12 -10.94 -15.92 15.87
N HIS A 13 -10.58 -16.56 16.98
CA HIS A 13 -11.00 -17.93 17.28
C HIS A 13 -12.50 -18.03 17.51
N THR A 14 -13.10 -17.06 18.19
CA THR A 14 -14.56 -17.03 18.42
C THR A 14 -15.32 -16.87 17.11
N GLU A 15 -14.94 -15.89 16.28
CA GLU A 15 -15.58 -15.67 14.99
C GLU A 15 -15.39 -16.86 14.02
N LEU A 16 -14.20 -17.47 13.99
CA LEU A 16 -13.94 -18.64 13.15
C LEU A 16 -14.74 -19.87 13.59
N ARG A 17 -14.94 -20.08 14.90
CA ARG A 17 -15.80 -21.16 15.39
C ARG A 17 -17.23 -21.02 14.91
N ASP A 18 -17.76 -19.79 14.98
CA ASP A 18 -19.14 -19.52 14.59
C ASP A 18 -19.32 -19.64 13.07
N ILE A 19 -18.37 -19.13 12.28
CA ILE A 19 -18.42 -19.18 10.80
C ILE A 19 -18.25 -20.61 10.28
N LEU A 20 -17.33 -21.38 10.86
CA LEU A 20 -16.96 -22.71 10.35
C LEU A 20 -17.67 -23.87 11.08
N GLY A 21 -18.39 -23.59 12.18
CA GLY A 21 -18.93 -24.63 13.06
C GLY A 21 -17.85 -25.46 13.77
N TRP A 22 -16.66 -24.88 13.99
CA TRP A 22 -15.53 -25.58 14.60
C TRP A 22 -15.81 -25.86 16.08
N THR A 23 -15.75 -27.13 16.47
CA THR A 23 -15.93 -27.58 17.88
C THR A 23 -14.65 -28.12 18.54
N GLY A 24 -13.54 -28.19 17.79
CA GLY A 24 -12.24 -28.59 18.32
C GLY A 24 -11.56 -27.54 19.20
N SER A 25 -10.38 -27.89 19.72
CA SER A 25 -9.53 -27.01 20.53
C SER A 25 -8.94 -25.84 19.72
N ALA A 26 -8.29 -24.90 20.40
CA ALA A 26 -7.60 -23.77 19.77
C ALA A 26 -6.57 -24.22 18.70
N ALA A 27 -6.35 -23.36 17.71
CA ALA A 27 -5.38 -23.61 16.64
C ALA A 27 -3.99 -23.89 17.21
N ARG A 28 -3.31 -24.91 16.66
CA ARG A 28 -1.95 -25.29 17.07
C ARG A 28 -0.92 -24.18 16.83
N TRP A 29 -1.14 -23.35 15.81
CA TRP A 29 -0.28 -22.23 15.47
C TRP A 29 -1.10 -20.94 15.43
N GLN A 30 -0.57 -19.91 16.08
CA GLN A 30 -1.20 -18.61 16.24
C GLN A 30 -0.11 -17.55 16.13
N ALA A 31 -0.34 -16.54 15.30
CA ALA A 31 0.56 -15.40 15.18
C ALA A 31 -0.25 -14.13 14.90
N VAL A 32 0.15 -13.06 15.55
CA VAL A 32 -0.42 -11.74 15.34
C VAL A 32 0.62 -10.86 14.65
N MET A 33 0.27 -10.36 13.47
CA MET A 33 1.09 -9.42 12.71
C MET A 33 0.35 -8.09 12.61
N ARG A 34 0.99 -6.99 13.04
CA ARG A 34 0.36 -5.66 13.07
C ARG A 34 0.87 -4.78 11.95
N TRP A 35 -0.01 -4.47 11.03
CA TRP A 35 0.26 -3.62 9.87
C TRP A 35 -0.30 -2.21 10.10
N ARG A 36 0.42 -1.38 10.87
CA ARG A 36 0.02 0.03 11.08
C ARG A 36 0.22 0.81 9.78
N GLN A 37 -0.82 1.54 9.36
CA GLN A 37 -0.81 2.38 8.14
C GLN A 37 -0.42 1.65 6.84
N ALA A 38 -0.63 0.33 6.76
CA ALA A 38 -0.16 -0.46 5.62
C ALA A 38 -1.06 -0.39 4.37
N MET A 39 -2.32 0.00 4.52
CA MET A 39 -3.26 0.12 3.40
C MET A 39 -3.62 1.58 3.15
N PRO A 40 -3.05 2.20 2.10
CA PRO A 40 -3.46 3.52 1.66
C PRO A 40 -4.96 3.59 1.40
N GLN A 41 -5.61 4.63 1.91
CA GLN A 41 -7.04 4.86 1.73
C GLN A 41 -7.23 6.00 0.73
N TYR A 42 -7.80 5.68 -0.43
CA TYR A 42 -8.15 6.68 -1.44
C TYR A 42 -9.49 7.31 -1.09
N VAL A 43 -9.46 8.21 -0.12
CA VAL A 43 -10.65 8.99 0.28
C VAL A 43 -11.05 9.96 -0.82
N LEU A 44 -12.28 10.49 -0.75
CA LEU A 44 -12.80 11.47 -1.70
C LEU A 44 -11.78 12.60 -1.95
N GLY A 45 -11.69 13.03 -3.22
CA GLY A 45 -10.69 13.98 -3.71
C GLY A 45 -9.28 13.39 -3.93
N HIS A 46 -9.11 12.06 -3.88
CA HIS A 46 -7.81 11.43 -4.16
C HIS A 46 -7.29 11.79 -5.55
N LEU A 47 -8.14 11.70 -6.58
CA LEU A 47 -7.76 12.02 -7.95
C LEU A 47 -7.36 13.49 -8.11
N ASP A 48 -8.08 14.42 -7.46
CA ASP A 48 -7.75 15.85 -7.48
C ASP A 48 -6.38 16.10 -6.82
N ARG A 49 -6.11 15.45 -5.68
CA ARG A 49 -4.80 15.52 -5.02
C ARG A 49 -3.70 14.94 -5.90
N MET A 50 -3.96 13.86 -6.64
CA MET A 50 -2.99 13.30 -7.59
C MET A 50 -2.72 14.26 -8.75
N GLN A 51 -3.76 14.92 -9.28
CA GLN A 51 -3.58 15.93 -10.32
C GLN A 51 -2.74 17.11 -9.83
N GLN A 52 -3.04 17.65 -8.64
CA GLN A 52 -2.27 18.73 -8.02
C GLN A 52 -0.81 18.31 -7.79
N LEU A 53 -0.59 17.09 -7.30
CA LEU A 53 0.73 16.54 -7.10
C LEU A 53 1.51 16.45 -8.42
N GLN A 54 0.89 15.97 -9.50
CA GLN A 54 1.54 15.90 -10.81
C GLN A 54 1.89 17.29 -11.36
N GLN A 55 1.02 18.29 -11.17
CA GLN A 55 1.30 19.67 -11.54
C GLN A 55 2.51 20.23 -10.79
N GLN A 56 2.63 19.94 -9.49
CA GLN A 56 3.77 20.36 -8.68
C GLN A 56 5.05 19.60 -9.04
N LEU A 57 4.97 18.31 -9.36
CA LEU A 57 6.13 17.51 -9.77
C LEU A 57 6.71 17.93 -11.11
N ALA A 58 5.92 18.55 -11.99
CA ALA A 58 6.40 19.04 -13.28
C ALA A 58 7.57 20.05 -13.16
N THR A 59 7.70 20.74 -12.02
CA THR A 59 8.85 21.64 -11.76
C THR A 59 10.11 20.89 -11.33
N PHE A 60 10.03 19.58 -11.09
CA PHE A 60 11.12 18.72 -10.66
C PHE A 60 11.30 17.54 -11.63
N PRO A 61 11.89 17.75 -12.82
CA PRO A 61 11.95 16.73 -13.88
C PRO A 61 12.70 15.45 -13.45
N THR A 62 13.62 15.56 -12.49
CA THR A 62 14.41 14.46 -11.93
C THR A 62 13.86 13.95 -10.60
N LEU A 63 12.56 14.14 -10.33
CA LEU A 63 11.85 13.56 -9.20
C LEU A 63 10.61 12.83 -9.70
N LYS A 64 10.50 11.53 -9.39
CA LYS A 64 9.35 10.68 -9.78
C LYS A 64 8.81 9.98 -8.53
N LEU A 65 7.49 9.91 -8.42
CA LEU A 65 6.81 9.23 -7.31
C LEU A 65 6.09 7.98 -7.82
N CYS A 66 6.26 6.87 -7.10
CA CYS A 66 5.62 5.59 -7.39
C CYS A 66 5.26 4.84 -6.11
N GLY A 67 4.33 3.88 -6.21
CA GLY A 67 3.93 3.00 -5.11
C GLY A 67 2.44 3.04 -4.75
N ALA A 68 2.08 2.30 -3.71
CA ALA A 68 0.69 2.02 -3.34
C ALA A 68 -0.12 3.26 -2.93
N GLY A 69 0.54 4.37 -2.58
CA GLY A 69 -0.11 5.61 -2.17
C GLY A 69 -0.69 6.45 -3.33
N TYR A 70 -0.35 6.13 -4.59
CA TYR A 70 -0.60 7.02 -5.72
C TYR A 70 -1.67 6.50 -6.67
N ALA A 71 -1.34 5.47 -7.46
CA ALA A 71 -2.14 5.06 -8.64
C ALA A 71 -2.59 3.59 -8.59
N GLY A 72 -2.81 3.05 -7.39
CA GLY A 72 -3.30 1.69 -7.17
C GLY A 72 -2.53 0.98 -6.06
N VAL A 73 -3.27 0.26 -5.21
CA VAL A 73 -2.70 -0.44 -4.03
C VAL A 73 -2.16 -1.83 -4.35
N GLY A 74 -2.57 -2.43 -5.47
CA GLY A 74 -2.19 -3.80 -5.81
C GLY A 74 -0.73 -3.92 -6.24
N ILE A 75 -0.14 -5.08 -5.97
CA ILE A 75 1.26 -5.37 -6.29
C ILE A 75 1.57 -5.11 -7.79
N PRO A 76 0.74 -5.56 -8.76
CA PRO A 76 1.01 -5.29 -10.17
C PRO A 76 0.99 -3.80 -10.52
N GLN A 77 0.12 -3.00 -9.88
CA GLN A 77 0.12 -1.55 -10.06
C GLN A 77 1.40 -0.92 -9.53
N CYS A 78 1.87 -1.33 -8.34
CA CYS A 78 3.11 -0.84 -7.75
C CYS A 78 4.33 -1.16 -8.61
N VAL A 79 4.42 -2.39 -9.12
CA VAL A 79 5.52 -2.81 -10.03
C VAL A 79 5.53 -1.96 -11.28
N ARG A 80 4.40 -1.88 -11.99
CA ARG A 80 4.28 -1.05 -13.20
C ARG A 80 4.62 0.41 -12.93
N GLY A 81 4.13 0.98 -11.83
CA GLY A 81 4.42 2.35 -11.44
C GLY A 81 5.90 2.59 -11.16
N GLY A 82 6.59 1.61 -10.57
CA GLY A 82 8.04 1.67 -10.35
C GLY A 82 8.83 1.61 -11.66
N GLU A 83 8.48 0.70 -12.57
CA GLU A 83 9.10 0.59 -13.89
C GLU A 83 8.93 1.88 -14.71
N GLN A 84 7.74 2.44 -14.71
CA GLN A 84 7.45 3.71 -15.38
C GLN A 84 8.26 4.87 -14.78
N ALA A 85 8.27 5.01 -13.46
CA ALA A 85 9.02 6.07 -12.79
C ALA A 85 10.53 5.97 -13.09
N ALA A 86 11.09 4.77 -13.13
CA ALA A 86 12.49 4.55 -13.48
C ALA A 86 12.77 4.95 -14.94
N SER A 87 11.92 4.55 -15.88
CA SER A 87 12.05 4.90 -17.30
C SER A 87 11.99 6.42 -17.52
N GLU A 88 11.03 7.11 -16.91
CA GLU A 88 10.88 8.56 -17.00
C GLU A 88 12.05 9.32 -16.35
N MET A 89 12.61 8.79 -15.26
CA MET A 89 13.78 9.35 -14.60
C MET A 89 15.01 9.30 -15.52
N LEU A 90 15.28 8.14 -16.11
CA LEU A 90 16.42 7.96 -17.02
C LEU A 90 16.32 8.92 -18.22
N ALA A 91 15.15 9.01 -18.85
CA ALA A 91 14.93 9.95 -19.94
C ALA A 91 15.17 11.42 -19.53
N SER A 92 14.77 11.79 -18.30
CA SER A 92 14.96 13.15 -17.78
C SER A 92 16.44 13.47 -17.48
N LEU A 93 17.26 12.47 -17.16
CA LEU A 93 18.70 12.63 -16.92
C LEU A 93 19.49 12.70 -18.22
N ASP A 94 19.12 11.90 -19.22
CA ASP A 94 19.77 11.91 -20.54
C ASP A 94 19.54 13.24 -21.27
N GLY A 95 18.33 13.81 -21.18
CA GLY A 95 18.03 15.13 -21.71
C GLY A 95 18.87 16.26 -21.08
N LYS A 96 19.23 16.14 -19.80
CA LYS A 96 20.10 17.10 -19.10
C LYS A 96 21.59 16.96 -19.40
N ARG A 97 22.05 15.81 -19.90
CA ARG A 97 23.46 15.62 -20.33
C ARG A 97 23.76 16.24 -21.69
N MET A 98 22.72 16.58 -22.44
CA MET A 98 22.80 17.13 -23.80
C MET A 98 22.66 18.67 -23.81
N GLU A 99 22.35 19.29 -22.67
CA GLU A 99 22.42 20.74 -22.41
C GLU A 99 23.74 21.10 -21.71
#